data_AF-A0A1I7CMR8-F1
#
_entry.id   AF-A0A1I7CMR8-F1
#
_cell.length_a   1.000
_cell.length_b   1.000
_cell.length_c   1.000
_cell.angle_alpha   90.00
_cell.angle_beta   90.00
_cell.angle_gamma   90.00
#
_symmetry.space_group_name_H-M   'P 1'
#
loop_
_entity.id
_entity.type
_entity.pdbx_description
1 polymer ?
#
loop_
_entity_poly.entity_id
_entity_poly.type
_entity_poly.pdbx_seq_one_letter_code
_entity_poly.pdbx_strand_id
1 'polypeptide(L)'
;MSDTKILAPALLARILGSLRKTVVFVVLRNYENLPSSWGNDIDILVAPEDLTRTHAVVIEEMKASVLSGIKIESMQRFNFRATRVACHDRELHIDLYSAMSKAWLTYASTTVILRERKKNHGLFDTPDPLHEQLLIAAKELFSYGQIRSRYHSGLTGHDFDKAICVAQELFGDRITKDGRELIARALVDPSVKGRPQPSPHNWFQLIQALQWVRQRHQGWVPA
;
A
#
# COMPACT_ATOMS: atom_id res chain seq x y z
N MET A 1 -27.60 -15.62 -24.22
CA MET A 1 -26.77 -15.59 -23.00
C MET A 1 -26.85 -14.17 -22.47
N SER A 2 -27.41 -13.96 -21.27
CA SER A 2 -27.48 -12.59 -20.74
C SER A 2 -26.06 -12.08 -20.50
N ASP A 3 -25.70 -10.99 -21.16
CA ASP A 3 -24.49 -10.21 -20.88
C ASP A 3 -24.52 -9.80 -19.42
N THR A 4 -23.99 -10.65 -18.56
CA THR A 4 -24.01 -10.43 -17.12
C THR A 4 -22.92 -9.43 -16.85
N LYS A 5 -23.31 -8.16 -16.85
CA LYS A 5 -22.40 -7.04 -16.65
C LYS A 5 -21.76 -7.20 -15.27
N ILE A 6 -20.44 -7.35 -15.23
CA ILE A 6 -19.75 -7.53 -13.96
C ILE A 6 -19.71 -6.21 -13.18
N LEU A 7 -20.11 -6.31 -11.91
CA LEU A 7 -19.99 -5.23 -10.94
C LEU A 7 -18.61 -5.27 -10.28
N ALA A 8 -18.03 -4.10 -10.05
CA ALA A 8 -16.70 -3.98 -9.48
C ALA A 8 -16.55 -4.70 -8.12
N PRO A 9 -17.52 -4.65 -7.17
CA PRO A 9 -17.44 -5.40 -5.92
C PRO A 9 -17.30 -6.92 -6.10
N ALA A 10 -18.04 -7.50 -7.05
CA ALA A 10 -17.99 -8.93 -7.31
C ALA A 10 -16.64 -9.33 -7.92
N LEU A 11 -16.10 -8.51 -8.82
CA LEU A 11 -14.77 -8.70 -9.38
C LEU A 11 -13.68 -8.61 -8.30
N LEU A 12 -13.76 -7.60 -7.45
CA LEU A 12 -12.81 -7.43 -6.35
C LEU A 12 -12.84 -8.62 -5.38
N ALA A 13 -14.02 -9.11 -5.00
CA ALA A 13 -14.15 -10.26 -4.12
C ALA A 13 -13.46 -11.51 -4.70
N ARG A 14 -13.60 -11.73 -6.01
CA ARG A 14 -12.91 -12.81 -6.73
C ARG A 14 -11.39 -12.63 -6.71
N ILE A 15 -10.91 -11.44 -7.05
CA ILE A 15 -9.47 -11.12 -7.04
C ILE A 15 -8.88 -11.38 -5.65
N LEU A 16 -9.47 -10.83 -4.59
CA LEU A 16 -9.00 -11.04 -3.21
C LEU A 16 -9.02 -12.51 -2.80
N GLY A 17 -10.07 -13.25 -3.20
CA GLY A 17 -10.16 -14.69 -2.98
C GLY A 17 -9.05 -15.49 -3.67
N SER A 18 -8.69 -15.14 -4.91
CA SER A 18 -7.60 -15.77 -5.66
C SER A 18 -6.23 -15.39 -5.11
N LEU A 19 -6.03 -14.11 -4.74
CA LEU A 19 -4.81 -13.67 -4.07
C LEU A 19 -4.58 -14.41 -2.75
N ARG A 20 -5.62 -14.58 -1.92
CA ARG A 20 -5.51 -15.25 -0.60
C ARG A 20 -5.03 -16.69 -0.70
N LYS A 21 -5.34 -17.37 -1.80
CA LYS A 21 -4.89 -18.75 -2.06
C LYS A 21 -3.45 -18.81 -2.60
N THR A 22 -2.91 -17.68 -3.04
CA THR A 22 -1.69 -17.62 -3.85
C THR A 22 -0.52 -17.00 -3.09
N VAL A 23 -0.76 -15.90 -2.37
CA VAL A 23 0.29 -15.08 -1.73
C VAL A 23 -0.16 -14.58 -0.37
N VAL A 24 0.82 -14.23 0.49
CA VAL A 24 0.56 -13.47 1.70
C VAL A 24 0.54 -11.99 1.34
N PHE A 25 -0.54 -11.29 1.69
CA PHE A 25 -0.70 -9.87 1.40
C PHE A 25 -1.49 -9.16 2.49
N VAL A 26 -1.38 -7.84 2.54
CA VAL A 26 -2.25 -7.00 3.37
C VAL A 26 -2.88 -5.88 2.54
N VAL A 27 -4.11 -5.50 2.86
CA VAL A 27 -4.74 -4.28 2.34
C VAL A 27 -4.41 -3.13 3.28
N LEU A 28 -3.79 -2.07 2.77
CA LEU A 28 -3.08 -1.08 3.60
C LEU A 28 -3.97 -0.09 4.36
N ARG A 29 -5.17 0.23 3.86
CA ARG A 29 -6.10 1.23 4.43
C ARG A 29 -7.45 1.20 3.71
N ASN A 30 -8.44 1.92 4.26
CA ASN A 30 -9.78 2.09 3.69
C ASN A 30 -10.47 0.75 3.38
N TYR A 31 -10.19 -0.28 4.19
CA TYR A 31 -10.61 -1.66 3.95
C TYR A 31 -11.92 -2.04 4.64
N GLU A 32 -12.49 -1.17 5.46
CA GLU A 32 -13.59 -1.45 6.39
C GLU A 32 -14.85 -1.94 5.68
N ASN A 33 -15.09 -1.43 4.48
CA ASN A 33 -16.28 -1.75 3.68
C ASN A 33 -15.99 -2.64 2.47
N LEU A 34 -14.79 -3.22 2.38
CA LEU A 34 -14.43 -4.12 1.28
C LEU A 34 -15.16 -5.47 1.38
N PRO A 35 -15.54 -6.08 0.26
CA PRO A 35 -15.36 -5.62 -1.12
C PRO A 35 -16.51 -4.71 -1.63
N SER A 36 -17.48 -4.36 -0.80
CA SER A 36 -18.69 -3.63 -1.22
C SER A 36 -18.41 -2.18 -1.62
N SER A 37 -17.52 -1.49 -0.91
CA SER A 37 -17.21 -0.08 -1.15
C SER A 37 -15.76 0.26 -0.87
N TRP A 38 -15.18 1.14 -1.70
CA TRP A 38 -13.84 1.71 -1.56
C TRP A 38 -13.81 3.12 -2.16
N GLY A 39 -12.71 3.84 -1.94
CA GLY A 39 -12.45 5.14 -2.53
C GLY A 39 -12.01 5.05 -3.99
N ASN A 40 -10.86 5.64 -4.31
CA ASN A 40 -10.36 5.69 -5.69
C ASN A 40 -9.63 4.40 -6.10
N ASP A 41 -8.88 3.81 -5.18
CA ASP A 41 -7.96 2.72 -5.39
C ASP A 41 -7.93 1.79 -4.17
N ILE A 42 -7.34 0.61 -4.38
CA ILE A 42 -7.14 -0.39 -3.34
C ILE A 42 -5.64 -0.66 -3.26
N ASP A 43 -5.04 -0.19 -2.17
CA ASP A 43 -3.61 -0.32 -1.90
C ASP A 43 -3.33 -1.69 -1.22
N ILE A 44 -2.56 -2.55 -1.87
CA ILE A 44 -2.16 -3.89 -1.39
C ILE A 44 -0.65 -3.97 -1.27
N LEU A 45 -0.16 -4.47 -0.13
CA LEU A 45 1.26 -4.77 0.09
C LEU A 45 1.51 -6.28 0.04
N VAL A 46 2.53 -6.67 -0.71
CA VAL A 46 3.02 -8.05 -0.86
C VAL A 46 4.52 -8.12 -0.65
N ALA A 47 5.07 -9.33 -0.49
CA ALA A 47 6.50 -9.53 -0.47
C ALA A 47 7.12 -9.17 -1.85
N PRO A 48 8.36 -8.65 -1.91
CA PRO A 48 9.01 -8.29 -3.19
C PRO A 48 9.05 -9.41 -4.23
N GLU A 49 9.35 -10.63 -3.79
CA GLU A 49 9.38 -11.84 -4.61
C GLU A 49 8.01 -12.20 -5.20
N ASP A 50 6.92 -11.79 -4.54
CA ASP A 50 5.55 -12.11 -4.94
C ASP A 50 4.91 -11.04 -5.83
N LEU A 51 5.52 -9.87 -6.01
CA LEU A 51 4.89 -8.73 -6.72
C LEU A 51 4.45 -9.10 -8.15
N THR A 52 5.33 -9.73 -8.92
CA THR A 52 5.06 -10.12 -10.31
C THR A 52 3.96 -11.18 -10.37
N ARG A 53 4.02 -12.18 -9.48
CA ARG A 53 3.02 -13.26 -9.41
C ARG A 53 1.65 -12.72 -8.99
N THR A 54 1.61 -11.85 -7.99
CA THR A 54 0.38 -11.19 -7.51
C THR A 54 -0.27 -10.38 -8.64
N HIS A 55 0.52 -9.60 -9.37
CA HIS A 55 0.02 -8.82 -10.51
C HIS A 55 -0.55 -9.70 -11.62
N ALA A 56 0.09 -10.84 -11.92
CA ALA A 56 -0.44 -11.79 -12.89
C ALA A 56 -1.82 -12.32 -12.48
N VAL A 57 -2.02 -12.70 -11.23
CA VAL A 57 -3.33 -13.15 -10.71
C VAL A 57 -4.40 -12.07 -10.85
N VAL A 58 -4.06 -10.80 -10.55
CA VAL A 58 -5.00 -9.69 -10.72
C VAL A 58 -5.42 -9.56 -12.19
N ILE A 59 -4.47 -9.58 -13.12
CA ILE A 59 -4.77 -9.48 -14.56
C ILE A 59 -5.60 -10.67 -15.03
N GLU A 60 -5.26 -11.88 -14.62
CA GLU A 60 -5.96 -13.11 -15.00
C GLU A 60 -7.42 -13.09 -14.54
N GLU A 61 -7.67 -12.73 -13.28
CA GLU A 61 -9.03 -12.60 -12.76
C GLU A 61 -9.81 -11.49 -13.46
N MET A 62 -9.18 -10.35 -13.79
CA MET A 62 -9.83 -9.31 -14.58
C MET A 62 -10.19 -9.83 -15.98
N LYS A 63 -9.25 -10.45 -16.71
CA LYS A 63 -9.47 -11.00 -18.06
C LYS A 63 -10.54 -12.07 -18.09
N ALA A 64 -10.59 -12.95 -17.08
CA ALA A 64 -11.58 -14.00 -16.97
C ALA A 64 -13.00 -13.48 -16.66
N SER A 65 -13.12 -12.21 -16.26
CA SER A 65 -14.36 -11.66 -15.70
C SER A 65 -14.99 -10.56 -16.54
N VAL A 66 -14.21 -9.89 -17.38
CA VAL A 66 -14.69 -8.82 -18.25
C VAL A 66 -15.00 -9.34 -19.65
N LEU A 67 -15.98 -8.73 -20.31
CA LEU A 67 -16.35 -9.08 -21.67
C LEU A 67 -15.20 -8.77 -22.64
N SER A 68 -15.14 -9.55 -23.72
CA SER A 68 -14.20 -9.31 -24.82
C SER A 68 -14.33 -7.88 -25.33
N GLY A 69 -13.20 -7.17 -25.42
CA GLY A 69 -13.13 -5.77 -25.85
C GLY A 69 -13.08 -4.73 -24.73
N ILE A 70 -13.33 -5.11 -23.47
CA ILE A 70 -13.06 -4.21 -22.33
C ILE A 70 -11.54 -4.11 -22.15
N LYS A 71 -11.02 -2.88 -22.22
CA LYS A 71 -9.59 -2.60 -22.05
C LYS A 71 -9.20 -2.72 -20.59
N ILE A 72 -8.26 -3.61 -20.30
CA ILE A 72 -7.55 -3.66 -19.03
C ILE A 72 -6.25 -2.90 -19.22
N GLU A 73 -5.96 -1.98 -18.30
CA GLU A 73 -4.72 -1.21 -18.32
C GLU A 73 -3.86 -1.60 -17.11
N SER A 74 -2.57 -1.69 -17.33
CA SER A 74 -1.59 -1.92 -16.27
C SER A 74 -0.46 -0.90 -16.31
N MET A 75 0.16 -0.70 -15.16
CA MET A 75 1.36 0.12 -15.02
C MET A 75 2.37 -0.66 -14.20
N GLN A 76 3.63 -0.62 -14.62
CA GLN A 76 4.72 -1.27 -13.90
C GLN A 76 5.80 -0.24 -13.60
N ARG A 77 6.26 -0.21 -12.34
CA ARG A 77 7.34 0.66 -11.85
C ARG A 77 8.15 -0.08 -10.78
N PHE A 78 9.20 0.56 -10.25
CA PHE A 78 10.27 -0.10 -9.47
C PHE A 78 9.76 -1.14 -8.46
N ASN A 79 8.95 -0.71 -7.50
CA ASN A 79 8.37 -1.53 -6.44
C ASN A 79 6.82 -1.56 -6.50
N PHE A 80 6.25 -1.22 -7.66
CA PHE A 80 4.83 -0.91 -7.82
C PHE A 80 4.24 -1.53 -9.08
N ARG A 81 3.03 -2.07 -8.98
CA ARG A 81 2.21 -2.49 -10.11
C ARG A 81 0.81 -1.94 -9.91
N ALA A 82 0.21 -1.35 -10.93
CA ALA A 82 -1.20 -0.97 -10.89
C ALA A 82 -1.96 -1.68 -12.00
N THR A 83 -3.21 -2.01 -11.73
CA THR A 83 -4.13 -2.53 -12.75
C THR A 83 -5.48 -1.84 -12.58
N ARG A 84 -6.07 -1.40 -13.70
CA ARG A 84 -7.41 -0.85 -13.71
C ARG A 84 -8.26 -1.38 -14.84
N VAL A 85 -9.56 -1.46 -14.59
CA VAL A 85 -10.55 -1.90 -15.57
C VAL A 85 -11.89 -1.21 -15.33
N ALA A 86 -12.56 -0.82 -16.41
CA ALA A 86 -13.91 -0.28 -16.34
C ALA A 86 -14.92 -1.42 -16.12
N CYS A 87 -15.55 -1.46 -14.95
CA CYS A 87 -16.71 -2.31 -14.69
C CYS A 87 -18.00 -1.55 -15.01
N HIS A 88 -19.15 -2.21 -14.86
CA HIS A 88 -20.43 -1.61 -15.20
C HIS A 88 -20.81 -0.41 -14.33
N ASP A 89 -20.51 -0.48 -13.04
CA ASP A 89 -20.89 0.50 -12.02
C ASP A 89 -19.79 1.53 -11.75
N ARG A 90 -18.51 1.12 -11.83
CA ARG A 90 -17.34 2.00 -11.62
C ARG A 90 -16.06 1.39 -12.18
N GLU A 91 -14.99 2.17 -12.22
CA GLU A 91 -13.63 1.65 -12.44
C GLU A 91 -13.14 0.91 -11.20
N LEU A 92 -12.59 -0.29 -11.39
CA LEU A 92 -11.83 -1.00 -10.37
C LEU A 92 -10.34 -0.72 -10.59
N HIS A 93 -9.68 -0.14 -9.60
CA HIS A 93 -8.26 0.19 -9.63
C HIS A 93 -7.56 -0.44 -8.42
N ILE A 94 -6.53 -1.26 -8.68
CA ILE A 94 -5.75 -1.98 -7.67
C ILE A 94 -4.28 -1.58 -7.79
N ASP A 95 -3.72 -1.12 -6.68
CA ASP A 95 -2.33 -0.73 -6.53
C ASP A 95 -1.60 -1.76 -5.68
N LEU A 96 -0.61 -2.44 -6.26
CA LEU A 96 0.25 -3.41 -5.61
C LEU A 96 1.62 -2.79 -5.31
N TYR A 97 2.04 -2.90 -4.05
CA TYR A 97 3.34 -2.45 -3.57
C TYR A 97 4.14 -3.64 -3.05
N SER A 98 5.45 -3.63 -3.31
CA SER A 98 6.41 -4.55 -2.66
C SER A 98 7.19 -3.89 -1.52
N ALA A 99 7.16 -2.57 -1.46
CA ALA A 99 7.85 -1.80 -0.43
C ALA A 99 7.13 -0.49 -0.13
N MET A 100 7.14 -0.07 1.13
CA MET A 100 6.69 1.25 1.55
C MET A 100 7.80 2.26 1.25
N SER A 101 7.68 3.00 0.15
CA SER A 101 8.73 3.92 -0.30
C SER A 101 8.23 5.34 -0.60
N LYS A 102 9.17 6.29 -0.55
CA LYS A 102 9.04 7.63 -1.13
C LYS A 102 10.13 7.78 -2.18
N ALA A 103 9.74 7.81 -3.46
CA ALA A 103 10.67 7.62 -4.57
C ALA A 103 11.40 6.27 -4.44
N TRP A 104 12.74 6.25 -4.48
CA TRP A 104 13.54 5.04 -4.27
C TRP A 104 13.82 4.72 -2.79
N LEU A 105 13.44 5.62 -1.86
CA LEU A 105 13.76 5.45 -0.44
C LEU A 105 12.69 4.58 0.22
N THR A 106 13.05 3.34 0.58
CA THR A 106 12.19 2.46 1.38
C THR A 106 12.26 2.87 2.84
N TYR A 107 11.12 3.20 3.45
CA TYR A 107 11.08 3.75 4.81
C TYR A 107 10.55 2.77 5.85
N ALA A 108 9.82 1.71 5.46
CA ALA A 108 9.32 0.68 6.39
C ALA A 108 9.62 -0.74 5.89
N SER A 109 9.69 -1.68 6.84
CA SER A 109 9.96 -3.09 6.57
C SER A 109 8.69 -3.83 6.13
N THR A 110 8.61 -4.19 4.85
CA THR A 110 7.55 -5.05 4.31
C THR A 110 7.44 -6.37 5.08
N THR A 111 8.58 -6.98 5.43
CA THR A 111 8.63 -8.23 6.18
C THR A 111 7.96 -8.10 7.55
N VAL A 112 8.21 -7.02 8.29
CA VAL A 112 7.57 -6.77 9.59
C VAL A 112 6.07 -6.56 9.42
N ILE A 113 5.65 -5.76 8.44
CA ILE A 113 4.22 -5.50 8.17
C ILE A 113 3.47 -6.80 7.86
N LEU A 114 4.02 -7.64 6.97
CA LEU A 114 3.41 -8.91 6.60
C LEU A 114 3.44 -9.92 7.74
N ARG A 115 4.50 -9.94 8.57
CA ARG A 115 4.61 -10.88 9.69
C ARG A 115 3.57 -10.58 10.78
N GLU A 116 3.41 -9.30 11.14
CA GLU A 116 2.51 -8.85 12.22
C GLU A 116 1.06 -8.58 11.76
N ARG A 117 0.72 -8.93 10.52
CA ARG A 117 -0.62 -8.71 9.95
C ARG A 117 -1.74 -9.33 10.78
N LYS A 118 -2.91 -8.69 10.77
CA LYS A 118 -4.15 -9.21 11.38
C LYS A 118 -4.96 -10.00 10.37
N LYS A 119 -5.49 -11.15 10.80
CA LYS A 119 -6.30 -12.07 9.99
C LYS A 119 -7.79 -11.94 10.34
N ASN A 120 -8.39 -10.79 10.05
CA ASN A 120 -9.71 -10.39 10.56
C ASN A 120 -10.81 -10.25 9.49
N HIS A 121 -10.49 -10.20 8.19
CA HIS A 121 -11.49 -9.91 7.15
C HIS A 121 -11.90 -11.10 6.26
N GLY A 122 -11.38 -12.30 6.52
CA GLY A 122 -11.71 -13.53 5.79
C GLY A 122 -11.20 -13.60 4.34
N LEU A 123 -11.29 -12.51 3.57
CA LEU A 123 -10.80 -12.38 2.20
C LEU A 123 -9.38 -11.81 2.12
N PHE A 124 -8.97 -11.03 3.11
CA PHE A 124 -7.66 -10.39 3.15
C PHE A 124 -7.20 -10.22 4.60
N ASP A 125 -5.91 -9.94 4.75
CA ASP A 125 -5.30 -9.56 6.02
C ASP A 125 -5.04 -8.04 6.02
N THR A 126 -4.88 -7.44 7.19
CA THR A 126 -4.60 -5.99 7.34
C THR A 126 -3.33 -5.77 8.16
N PRO A 127 -2.70 -4.58 8.11
CA PRO A 127 -1.62 -4.25 9.03
C PRO A 127 -2.08 -4.35 10.49
N ASP A 128 -1.13 -4.52 11.42
CA ASP A 128 -1.41 -4.22 12.82
C ASP A 128 -1.90 -2.76 12.96
N PRO A 129 -2.92 -2.46 13.78
CA PRO A 129 -3.47 -1.10 13.86
C PRO A 129 -2.42 -0.04 14.20
N LEU A 130 -1.43 -0.35 15.04
CA LEU A 130 -0.37 0.60 15.36
C LEU A 130 0.60 0.76 14.18
N HIS A 131 0.88 -0.31 13.43
CA HIS A 131 1.64 -0.21 12.18
C HIS A 131 0.93 0.67 11.16
N GLU A 132 -0.38 0.50 10.98
CA GLU A 132 -1.18 1.32 10.06
C GLU A 132 -1.07 2.82 10.40
N GLN A 133 -1.27 3.19 11.67
CA GLN A 133 -1.16 4.58 12.12
C GLN A 133 0.25 5.16 11.91
N LEU A 134 1.29 4.39 12.23
CA LEU A 134 2.68 4.79 11.99
C LEU A 134 2.97 4.97 10.49
N LEU A 135 2.46 4.10 9.62
CA LEU A 135 2.61 4.21 8.17
C LEU A 135 1.86 5.44 7.61
N ILE A 136 0.66 5.73 8.11
CA ILE A 136 -0.08 6.95 7.75
C ILE A 136 0.73 8.19 8.15
N ALA A 137 1.20 8.26 9.39
CA ALA A 137 2.00 9.38 9.88
C ALA A 137 3.29 9.56 9.07
N ALA A 138 4.03 8.48 8.80
CA ALA A 138 5.21 8.51 7.96
C ALA A 138 4.90 9.05 6.56
N LYS A 139 3.86 8.53 5.89
CA LYS A 139 3.45 8.95 4.54
C LYS A 139 3.13 10.45 4.48
N GLU A 140 2.37 10.95 5.45
CA GLU A 140 1.97 12.35 5.54
C GLU A 140 3.17 13.27 5.80
N LEU A 141 4.03 12.93 6.76
CA LEU A 141 5.21 13.72 7.07
C LEU A 141 6.25 13.71 5.93
N PHE A 142 6.49 12.57 5.27
CA PHE A 142 7.37 12.52 4.10
C PHE A 142 6.85 13.35 2.92
N SER A 143 5.52 13.37 2.72
CA SER A 143 4.92 14.03 1.55
C SER A 143 4.69 15.52 1.77
N TYR A 144 4.18 15.90 2.95
CA TYR A 144 3.67 17.23 3.22
C TYR A 144 4.43 17.94 4.35
N GLY A 145 5.23 17.22 5.14
CA GLY A 145 5.90 17.76 6.31
C GLY A 145 4.97 18.01 7.51
N GLN A 146 3.72 17.54 7.44
CA GLN A 146 2.70 17.69 8.48
C GLN A 146 1.60 16.63 8.28
N ILE A 147 0.82 16.35 9.34
CA ILE A 147 -0.36 15.48 9.26
C ILE A 147 -1.58 16.30 8.82
N ARG A 148 -2.26 15.89 7.75
CA ARG A 148 -3.52 16.53 7.33
C ARG A 148 -4.63 16.30 8.36
N SER A 149 -5.47 17.32 8.56
CA SER A 149 -6.54 17.36 9.57
C SER A 149 -7.45 16.13 9.58
N ARG A 150 -7.76 15.56 8.42
CA ARG A 150 -8.61 14.37 8.30
C ARG A 150 -8.09 13.13 9.03
N TYR A 151 -6.79 13.07 9.34
CA TYR A 151 -6.19 11.95 10.06
C TYR A 151 -6.00 12.22 11.55
N HIS A 152 -6.27 13.44 12.03
CA HIS A 152 -5.97 13.82 13.41
C HIS A 152 -6.74 12.97 14.41
N SER A 153 -8.03 12.69 14.17
CA SER A 153 -8.86 11.90 15.06
C SER A 153 -8.40 10.45 15.22
N GLY A 154 -7.72 9.89 14.22
CA GLY A 154 -7.20 8.52 14.25
C GLY A 154 -5.78 8.40 14.84
N LEU A 155 -5.11 9.54 15.05
CA LEU A 155 -3.70 9.61 15.44
C LEU A 155 -3.48 10.28 16.81
N THR A 156 -4.51 10.49 17.63
CA THR A 156 -4.36 11.14 18.94
C THR A 156 -4.40 10.13 20.09
N GLY A 157 -3.64 10.44 21.15
CA GLY A 157 -3.76 9.73 22.43
C GLY A 157 -3.08 8.36 22.50
N HIS A 158 -2.18 8.05 21.56
CA HIS A 158 -1.34 6.86 21.70
C HIS A 158 -0.24 7.06 22.75
N ASP A 159 0.17 5.95 23.37
CA ASP A 159 1.32 5.92 24.27
C ASP A 159 2.63 6.10 23.47
N PHE A 160 3.43 7.12 23.80
CA PHE A 160 4.65 7.45 23.07
C PHE A 160 5.69 6.33 23.15
N ASP A 161 5.88 5.74 24.34
CA ASP A 161 6.92 4.73 24.58
C ASP A 161 6.63 3.44 23.79
N LYS A 162 5.36 3.06 23.71
CA LYS A 162 4.90 1.99 22.84
C LYS A 162 5.06 2.35 21.37
N ALA A 163 4.67 3.56 20.96
CA ALA A 163 4.76 4.00 19.57
C ALA A 163 6.22 4.03 19.07
N ILE A 164 7.16 4.49 19.90
CA ILE A 164 8.58 4.54 19.53
C ILE A 164 9.20 3.15 19.48
N CYS A 165 8.81 2.23 20.38
CA CYS A 165 9.25 0.84 20.34
C CYS A 165 8.82 0.15 19.04
N VAL A 166 7.56 0.32 18.64
CA VAL A 166 7.04 -0.25 17.38
C VAL A 166 7.61 0.46 16.16
N ALA A 167 7.80 1.78 16.19
CA ALA A 167 8.48 2.52 15.13
C ALA A 167 9.94 2.05 14.93
N GLN A 168 10.64 1.70 16.01
CA GLN A 168 11.99 1.14 15.95
C GLN A 168 12.02 -0.19 15.20
N GLU A 169 11.04 -1.06 15.40
CA GLU A 169 10.94 -2.32 14.67
C GLU A 169 10.49 -2.13 13.21
N LEU A 170 9.46 -1.33 13.00
CA LEU A 170 8.82 -1.14 11.70
C LEU A 170 9.71 -0.40 10.70
N PHE A 171 10.35 0.69 11.13
CA PHE A 171 11.20 1.51 10.28
C PHE A 171 12.67 1.08 10.38
N GLY A 172 13.12 0.63 11.57
CA GLY A 172 14.50 0.21 11.79
C GLY A 172 15.50 1.27 11.36
N ASP A 173 16.59 0.81 10.77
CA ASP A 173 17.68 1.60 10.24
C ASP A 173 17.35 2.34 8.92
N ARG A 174 16.12 2.27 8.40
CA ARG A 174 15.72 2.96 7.16
C ARG A 174 15.50 4.46 7.36
N ILE A 175 15.11 4.83 8.58
CA ILE A 175 14.88 6.20 9.01
C ILE A 175 15.90 6.51 10.12
N THR A 176 16.30 7.77 10.32
CA THR A 176 17.11 8.14 11.49
C THR A 176 16.34 7.99 12.80
N LYS A 177 17.05 7.97 13.93
CA LYS A 177 16.43 7.95 15.26
C LYS A 177 15.43 9.11 15.42
N ASP A 178 15.86 10.33 15.14
CA ASP A 178 15.02 11.53 15.22
C ASP A 178 13.81 11.47 14.28
N GLY A 179 13.97 10.86 13.10
CA GLY A 179 12.87 10.64 12.16
C GLY A 179 11.83 9.66 12.71
N ARG A 180 12.25 8.59 13.39
CA ARG A 180 11.34 7.65 14.06
C ARG A 180 10.64 8.31 15.24
N GLU A 181 11.36 9.10 16.04
CA GLU A 181 10.78 9.89 17.14
C GLU A 181 9.74 10.88 16.63
N LEU A 182 10.01 11.59 15.53
CA LEU A 182 9.04 12.50 14.91
C LEU A 182 7.76 11.76 14.50
N ILE A 183 7.89 10.58 13.87
CA ILE A 183 6.72 9.79 13.46
C ILE A 183 5.94 9.31 14.69
N ALA A 184 6.61 8.80 15.72
CA ALA A 184 5.96 8.35 16.95
C ALA A 184 5.26 9.50 17.69
N ARG A 185 5.86 10.70 17.74
CA ARG A 185 5.23 11.90 18.31
C ARG A 185 3.96 12.30 17.57
N ALA A 186 3.89 12.07 16.26
CA ALA A 186 2.70 12.36 15.47
C ALA A 186 1.46 11.53 15.86
N LEU A 187 1.67 10.39 16.55
CA LEU A 187 0.59 9.56 17.12
C LEU A 187 0.16 10.03 18.53
N VAL A 188 0.89 10.96 19.13
CA VAL A 188 0.51 11.61 20.40
C VAL A 188 -0.12 12.95 20.12
N ASP A 189 0.54 13.73 19.26
CA ASP A 189 0.12 15.05 18.80
C ASP A 189 0.25 15.14 17.27
N PRO A 190 -0.85 15.06 16.51
CA PRO A 190 -0.81 15.13 15.05
C PRO A 190 -0.51 16.56 14.53
N SER A 191 -0.36 17.56 15.40
CA SER A 191 0.03 18.92 15.00
C SER A 191 1.52 19.07 14.70
N VAL A 192 2.33 18.04 15.00
CA VAL A 192 3.78 18.04 14.74
C VAL A 192 4.09 18.31 13.26
N LYS A 193 5.19 19.04 13.05
CA LYS A 193 5.70 19.38 11.73
C LYS A 193 7.14 18.93 11.58
N GLY A 194 7.50 18.53 10.37
CA GLY A 194 8.84 18.09 10.02
C GLY A 194 8.83 16.99 8.98
N ARG A 195 10.02 16.66 8.47
CA ARG A 195 10.21 15.56 7.52
C ARG A 195 11.17 14.54 8.16
N PRO A 196 10.75 13.27 8.30
CA PRO A 196 11.63 12.21 8.76
C PRO A 196 12.81 12.12 7.81
N GLN A 197 14.01 12.01 8.35
CA GLN A 197 15.22 11.88 7.54
C GLN A 197 15.47 10.39 7.27
N PRO A 198 15.67 9.99 6.01
CA PRO A 198 16.15 8.64 5.72
C PRO A 198 17.57 8.50 6.28
N SER A 199 17.94 7.28 6.65
CA SER A 199 19.30 7.01 7.11
C SER A 199 20.33 7.20 5.98
N PRO A 200 21.61 7.44 6.31
CA PRO A 200 22.67 7.54 5.31
C PRO A 200 22.72 6.30 4.40
N HIS A 201 22.50 5.10 4.93
CA HIS A 201 22.48 3.87 4.15
C HIS A 201 21.44 3.91 3.02
N ASN A 202 20.26 4.49 3.27
CA ASN A 202 19.21 4.64 2.27
C ASN A 202 19.56 5.65 1.16
N TRP A 203 20.35 6.69 1.46
CA TRP A 203 20.81 7.65 0.45
C TRP A 203 21.75 7.02 -0.58
N PHE A 204 22.58 6.07 -0.15
CA PHE A 204 23.59 5.45 -1.01
C PHE A 204 23.07 4.28 -1.85
N GLN A 205 21.74 4.05 -1.90
CA GLN A 205 21.13 3.03 -2.75
C GLN A 205 21.03 3.49 -4.22
N LEU A 206 22.19 3.78 -4.83
CA LEU A 206 22.31 4.32 -6.19
C LEU A 206 21.61 3.46 -7.24
N ILE A 207 21.70 2.14 -7.12
CA ILE A 207 21.04 1.20 -8.04
C ILE A 207 19.52 1.39 -8.01
N GLN A 208 18.92 1.49 -6.82
CA GLN A 208 17.48 1.70 -6.68
C GLN A 208 17.06 3.08 -7.20
N ALA A 209 17.89 4.11 -6.94
CA ALA A 209 17.66 5.45 -7.46
C ALA A 209 17.63 5.47 -9.00
N LEU A 210 18.60 4.82 -9.64
CA LEU A 210 18.67 4.70 -11.11
C LEU A 210 17.48 3.92 -11.68
N GLN A 211 17.12 2.80 -11.05
CA GLN A 211 15.94 2.02 -11.44
C GLN A 211 14.66 2.85 -11.33
N TRP A 212 14.50 3.59 -10.22
CA TRP A 212 13.38 4.50 -10.04
C TRP A 212 13.35 5.61 -11.11
N VAL A 213 14.48 6.28 -11.38
CA VAL A 213 14.55 7.34 -12.40
C VAL A 213 14.15 6.81 -13.78
N ARG A 214 14.59 5.60 -14.14
CA ARG A 214 14.26 4.95 -15.41
C ARG A 214 12.77 4.63 -15.53
N GLN A 215 12.13 4.26 -14.42
CA GLN A 215 10.77 3.72 -14.44
C GLN A 215 9.69 4.72 -14.01
N ARG A 216 10.04 5.85 -13.39
CA ARG A 216 9.06 6.82 -12.84
C ARG A 216 8.10 7.41 -13.88
N HIS A 217 8.51 7.44 -15.14
CA HIS A 217 7.73 7.98 -16.26
C HIS A 217 6.95 6.90 -17.02
N GLN A 218 7.04 5.63 -16.61
CA GLN A 218 6.24 4.56 -17.21
C GLN A 218 4.75 4.81 -16.90
N GLY A 219 3.96 4.90 -17.96
CA GLY A 219 2.53 5.15 -17.93
C GLY A 219 1.71 3.86 -18.02
N TRP A 220 0.41 4.04 -18.24
CA TRP A 220 -0.53 2.96 -18.45
C TRP A 220 -0.33 2.32 -19.83
N VAL A 221 -0.33 0.98 -19.87
CA VAL A 221 -0.27 0.18 -21.10
C VAL A 221 -1.39 -0.87 -21.09
N PRO A 222 -1.87 -1.34 -22.25
CA PRO A 222 -2.78 -2.49 -22.31
C PRO A 222 -2.16 -3.72 -21.63
N ALA A 223 -2.97 -4.44 -20.83
CA ALA A 223 -2.54 -5.60 -20.03
C ALA A 223 -2.89 -6.96 -20.67
#